data_AF-A0A5J4Y5I8-F1
#
_entry.id   AF-A0A5J4Y5I8-F1
#
_cell.length_a   1.000
_cell.length_b   1.000
_cell.length_c   1.000
_cell.angle_alpha   90.00
_cell.angle_beta   90.00
_cell.angle_gamma   90.00
#
_symmetry.space_group_name_H-M   'P 1'
#
loop_
_entity.id
_entity.type
_entity.pdbx_description
1 polymer ?
#
loop_
_entity_poly.entity_id
_entity_poly.type
_entity_poly.pdbx_seq_one_letter_code
_entity_poly.pdbx_strand_id
1 'polypeptide(L)'
;MPATDQARSGTGHGGRYMIFDIHTIDVWLSFLLANMYVRFGDQIRRQIQGTPMGTNCASHLANYYLTMYELSFIMRLAALYVDVAFVFLRTILYQIACAFLLTARYIDDLASISNPYLHHLLYVDQHFQHARITGIYPRTLLVTSVDSGSSINYMDVSIQREAGSVSRLTTVLYDKREHLPLSRLFIIKYPHASSNISSAAKYGIITSQYHRLRRIIMDRNDFTFRMAGIVNYMHTKGHNVTHMMSRLQKLCRRFTELYGTNPHDIYQQAAAALDALITAS
;
A
#
# COMPACT_ATOMS: atom_id res chain seq x y z
N MET A 1 34.39 8.29 9.65
CA MET A 1 33.40 8.24 10.76
C MET A 1 34.05 8.86 11.98
N PRO A 2 33.40 9.78 12.70
CA PRO A 2 33.87 10.14 14.03
C PRO A 2 33.78 8.90 14.91
N ALA A 3 34.85 8.56 15.61
CA ALA A 3 34.97 7.31 16.37
C ALA A 3 34.13 7.25 17.66
N THR A 4 33.18 8.16 17.85
CA THR A 4 32.48 8.39 19.13
C THR A 4 30.97 8.13 19.12
N ASP A 5 30.35 7.82 17.98
CA ASP A 5 28.90 7.50 17.94
C ASP A 5 28.64 6.04 18.34
N GLN A 6 28.71 5.77 19.64
CA GLN A 6 28.33 4.46 20.19
C GLN A 6 26.82 4.36 20.32
N ALA A 7 26.22 3.49 19.50
CA ALA A 7 24.88 2.96 19.69
C ALA A 7 24.71 2.51 21.16
N ARG A 8 23.74 3.07 21.88
CA ARG A 8 23.46 2.62 23.25
C ARG A 8 22.70 1.30 23.15
N SER A 9 23.33 0.21 23.57
CA SER A 9 22.67 -1.09 23.66
C SER A 9 21.82 -1.15 24.93
N GLY A 10 20.50 -1.26 24.78
CA GLY A 10 19.59 -1.51 25.90
C GLY A 10 19.36 -3.02 26.08
N THR A 11 19.51 -3.54 27.30
CA THR A 11 19.17 -4.93 27.64
C THR A 11 17.74 -5.01 28.19
N GLY A 12 16.76 -5.06 27.28
CA GLY A 12 15.41 -5.53 27.60
C GLY A 12 15.33 -7.05 27.39
N HIS A 13 14.50 -7.75 28.17
CA HIS A 13 14.30 -9.20 28.06
C HIS A 13 13.94 -9.60 26.62
N GLY A 14 14.86 -10.28 25.91
CA GLY A 14 14.59 -10.93 24.62
C GLY A 14 15.37 -10.44 23.39
N GLY A 15 16.25 -9.44 23.48
CA GLY A 15 17.13 -9.05 22.36
C GLY A 15 17.96 -7.79 22.65
N ARG A 16 19.14 -7.67 22.03
CA ARG A 16 19.94 -6.43 22.05
C ARG A 16 19.27 -5.41 21.12
N TYR A 17 18.61 -4.41 21.68
CA TYR A 17 18.12 -3.28 20.91
C TYR A 17 19.23 -2.24 20.77
N MET A 18 19.48 -1.80 19.54
CA MET A 18 20.32 -0.63 19.29
C MET A 18 19.43 0.60 19.31
N ILE A 19 19.73 1.54 20.23
CA ILE A 19 19.05 2.82 20.31
C ILE A 19 19.98 3.87 19.74
N PHE A 20 19.48 4.63 18.78
CA PHE A 20 20.17 5.74 18.14
C PHE A 20 19.43 7.03 18.46
N ASP A 21 20.16 8.09 18.76
CA ASP A 21 19.58 9.44 18.81
C ASP A 21 19.42 10.02 17.40
N ILE A 22 18.65 11.09 17.30
CA ILE A 22 18.34 11.74 16.03
C ILE A 22 19.58 12.32 15.33
N HIS A 23 20.57 12.77 16.10
CA HIS A 23 21.81 13.33 15.55
C HIS A 23 22.63 12.24 14.87
N THR A 24 22.77 11.08 15.50
CA THR A 24 23.43 9.90 14.92
C THR A 24 22.76 9.50 13.61
N ILE A 25 21.43 9.44 13.59
CA ILE A 25 20.66 9.10 12.38
C ILE A 25 20.89 10.14 11.29
N ASP A 26 20.89 11.44 11.62
CA ASP A 26 21.13 12.52 10.66
C ASP A 26 22.53 12.46 10.03
N VAL A 27 23.57 12.23 10.85
CA VAL A 27 24.95 12.04 10.37
C VAL A 27 25.03 10.85 9.42
N TRP A 28 24.40 9.73 9.76
CA TRP A 28 24.42 8.52 8.94
C TRP A 28 23.66 8.67 7.64
N LEU A 29 22.48 9.27 7.67
CA LEU A 29 21.69 9.55 6.47
C LEU A 29 22.40 10.55 5.56
N SER A 30 22.96 11.61 6.13
CA SER A 30 23.76 12.59 5.38
C SER A 30 24.98 11.94 4.73
N PHE A 31 25.70 11.09 5.46
CA PHE A 31 26.83 10.34 4.90
C PHE A 31 26.37 9.40 3.78
N LEU A 32 25.29 8.64 3.98
CA LEU A 32 24.75 7.71 3.00
C LEU A 32 24.37 8.44 1.71
N LEU A 33 23.54 9.50 1.81
CA LEU A 33 23.07 10.28 0.67
C LEU A 33 24.22 11.00 -0.06
N ALA A 34 25.24 11.45 0.68
CA ALA A 34 26.42 12.03 0.07
C ALA A 34 27.33 11.01 -0.62
N ASN A 35 27.22 9.71 -0.31
CA ASN A 35 28.16 8.68 -0.78
C ASN A 35 27.47 7.53 -1.52
N MET A 36 26.46 7.84 -2.34
CA MET A 36 25.76 6.85 -3.16
C MET A 36 26.53 6.57 -4.46
N TYR A 37 27.40 5.56 -4.42
CA TYR A 37 28.16 5.09 -5.59
C TYR A 37 27.56 3.80 -6.15
N VAL A 38 27.47 3.72 -7.48
CA VAL A 38 27.00 2.54 -8.23
C VAL A 38 28.12 2.10 -9.18
N ARG A 39 28.38 0.79 -9.25
CA ARG A 39 29.31 0.19 -10.20
C ARG A 39 28.56 -0.42 -11.37
N PHE A 40 28.90 -0.03 -12.59
CA PHE A 40 28.40 -0.62 -13.83
C PHE A 40 29.58 -1.08 -14.69
N GLY A 41 29.77 -2.40 -14.80
CA GLY A 41 31.00 -2.97 -15.36
C GLY A 41 32.23 -2.51 -14.56
N ASP A 42 33.17 -1.86 -15.23
CA ASP A 42 34.39 -1.31 -14.61
C ASP A 42 34.29 0.17 -14.24
N GLN A 43 33.11 0.77 -14.41
CA GLN A 43 32.90 2.19 -14.09
C GLN A 43 32.23 2.34 -12.73
N ILE A 44 32.76 3.26 -11.91
CA ILE A 44 32.13 3.72 -10.67
C ILE A 44 31.56 5.10 -10.93
N ARG A 45 30.27 5.27 -10.65
CA ARG A 45 29.55 6.55 -10.79
C ARG A 45 28.89 6.91 -9.47
N ARG A 46 28.87 8.20 -9.13
CA ARG A 46 28.12 8.71 -7.99
C ARG A 46 26.75 9.21 -8.46
N GLN A 47 25.68 8.71 -7.84
CA GLN A 47 24.35 9.25 -8.05
C GLN A 47 24.17 10.51 -7.19
N ILE A 48 23.96 11.65 -7.83
CA ILE A 48 23.79 12.95 -7.17
C ILE A 48 22.33 13.41 -7.08
N GLN A 49 21.43 12.76 -7.83
CA GLN A 49 20.01 13.07 -7.86
C GLN A 49 19.20 11.82 -7.51
N GLY A 50 18.45 11.91 -6.41
CA GLY A 50 17.66 10.80 -5.87
C GLY A 50 18.52 9.70 -5.24
N THR A 51 17.86 8.67 -4.74
CA THR A 51 18.50 7.47 -4.18
C THR A 51 18.55 6.36 -5.22
N PRO A 52 19.61 5.53 -5.27
CA PRO A 52 19.64 4.37 -6.15
C PRO A 52 18.57 3.37 -5.72
N MET A 53 17.77 2.96 -6.71
CA MET A 53 16.78 1.89 -6.54
C MET A 53 17.48 0.60 -6.12
N GLY A 54 16.89 -0.13 -5.17
CA GLY A 54 17.44 -1.39 -4.65
C GLY A 54 18.26 -1.26 -3.37
N THR A 55 18.53 -0.04 -2.88
CA THR A 55 19.02 0.12 -1.50
C THR A 55 17.91 -0.18 -0.49
N ASN A 56 18.25 -0.81 0.63
CA ASN A 56 17.28 -1.26 1.63
C ASN A 56 16.38 -0.14 2.17
N CYS A 57 16.87 1.10 2.21
CA CYS A 57 16.14 2.26 2.72
C CYS A 57 15.53 3.16 1.64
N ALA A 58 15.76 2.92 0.35
CA ALA A 58 15.33 3.82 -0.72
C ALA A 58 13.82 4.15 -0.67
N SER A 59 12.97 3.12 -0.54
CA SER A 59 11.52 3.28 -0.49
C SER A 59 11.06 4.07 0.74
N HIS A 60 11.70 3.85 1.88
CA HIS A 60 11.44 4.57 3.12
C HIS A 60 11.87 6.04 3.01
N LEU A 61 13.04 6.31 2.43
CA LEU A 61 13.54 7.67 2.20
C LEU A 61 12.66 8.44 1.22
N ALA A 62 12.22 7.81 0.13
CA ALA A 62 11.29 8.41 -0.82
C ALA A 62 9.97 8.78 -0.14
N ASN A 63 9.39 7.85 0.65
CA ASN A 63 8.19 8.12 1.41
C ASN A 63 8.37 9.27 2.41
N TYR A 64 9.47 9.27 3.17
CA TYR A 64 9.77 10.35 4.11
C TYR A 64 9.89 11.71 3.42
N TYR A 65 10.67 11.77 2.33
CA TYR A 65 10.85 12.97 1.53
C TYR A 65 9.54 13.54 0.98
N LEU A 66 8.67 12.68 0.43
CA LEU A 66 7.37 13.09 -0.11
C LEU A 66 6.39 13.50 1.00
N THR A 67 6.40 12.80 2.13
CA THR A 67 5.58 13.16 3.30
C THR A 67 5.97 14.51 3.89
N MET A 68 7.23 14.95 3.78
CA MET A 68 7.62 16.30 4.19
C MET A 68 6.91 17.40 3.38
N TYR A 69 6.72 17.19 2.07
CA TYR A 69 5.94 18.13 1.23
C TYR A 69 4.46 18.14 1.59
N GLU A 70 3.88 16.95 1.79
CA GLU A 70 2.48 16.77 2.19
C GLU A 70 2.19 17.40 3.56
N LEU A 71 3.06 17.14 4.54
CA LEU A 71 2.96 17.73 5.87
C LEU A 71 3.08 19.25 5.80
N SER A 72 4.05 19.75 5.05
CA SER A 72 4.22 21.20 4.85
C SER A 72 2.98 21.83 4.24
N PHE A 73 2.32 21.17 3.29
CA PHE A 73 1.06 21.63 2.70
C PHE A 73 -0.05 21.71 3.75
N ILE A 74 -0.27 20.65 4.54
CA ILE A 74 -1.28 20.65 5.61
C ILE A 74 -0.98 21.71 6.67
N MET A 75 0.28 21.88 7.06
CA MET A 75 0.68 22.92 8.02
C MET A 75 0.39 24.33 7.50
N ARG A 76 0.60 24.60 6.21
CA ARG A 76 0.24 25.89 5.60
C ARG A 76 -1.27 26.12 5.61
N LEU A 77 -2.07 25.10 5.30
CA LEU A 77 -3.54 25.20 5.38
C LEU A 77 -4.00 25.47 6.82
N ALA A 78 -3.44 24.77 7.80
CA ALA A 78 -3.77 24.94 9.22
C ALA A 78 -3.39 26.32 9.74
N ALA A 79 -2.21 26.84 9.36
CA ALA A 79 -1.78 28.20 9.71
C ALA A 79 -2.78 29.25 9.19
N LEU A 80 -3.18 29.16 7.91
CA LEU A 80 -4.18 30.05 7.32
C LEU A 80 -5.56 29.92 7.99
N TYR A 81 -5.92 28.73 8.47
CA TYR A 81 -7.21 28.49 9.11
C TYR A 81 -7.33 29.18 10.48
N VAL A 82 -6.25 29.16 11.26
CA VAL A 82 -6.21 29.75 12.62
C VAL A 82 -6.01 31.26 12.57
N ASP A 83 -5.33 31.78 11.55
CA ASP A 83 -5.07 33.21 11.38
C ASP A 83 -6.37 34.03 11.27
N VAL A 84 -6.52 35.02 12.16
CA VAL A 84 -7.68 35.91 12.23
C VAL A 84 -7.83 36.79 10.99
N ALA A 85 -6.74 37.08 10.27
CA ALA A 85 -6.79 37.86 9.02
C ALA A 85 -7.43 37.07 7.87
N PHE A 86 -7.50 35.74 7.96
CA PHE A 86 -7.97 34.84 6.90
C PHE A 86 -9.23 34.06 7.27
N VAL A 87 -10.02 34.55 8.23
CA VAL A 87 -11.28 33.91 8.66
C VAL A 87 -12.23 33.65 7.48
N PHE A 88 -12.27 34.55 6.49
CA PHE A 88 -13.08 34.40 5.28
C PHE A 88 -12.70 33.19 4.41
N LEU A 89 -11.50 32.61 4.57
CA LEU A 89 -11.03 31.42 3.87
C LEU A 89 -11.34 30.10 4.61
N ARG A 90 -11.81 30.13 5.86
CA ARG A 90 -11.95 28.91 6.69
C ARG A 90 -12.78 27.81 6.02
N THR A 91 -13.89 28.19 5.39
CA THR A 91 -14.78 27.23 4.70
C THR A 91 -14.06 26.53 3.55
N ILE A 92 -13.34 27.28 2.71
CA ILE A 92 -12.63 26.69 1.57
C ILE A 92 -11.41 25.88 2.02
N LEU A 93 -10.69 26.32 3.05
CA LEU A 93 -9.57 25.58 3.65
C LEU A 93 -10.05 24.23 4.22
N TYR A 94 -11.18 24.23 4.92
CA TYR A 94 -11.80 23.00 5.44
C TYR A 94 -12.21 22.06 4.29
N GLN A 95 -12.84 22.58 3.24
CA GLN A 95 -13.23 21.78 2.07
C GLN A 95 -12.01 21.17 1.36
N ILE A 96 -10.93 21.94 1.19
CA ILE A 96 -9.67 21.44 0.63
C ILE A 96 -9.12 20.32 1.52
N ALA A 97 -8.99 20.56 2.83
CA ALA A 97 -8.48 19.56 3.77
C ALA A 97 -9.30 18.26 3.72
N CYS A 98 -10.63 18.35 3.70
CA CYS A 98 -11.52 17.20 3.56
C CYS A 98 -11.35 16.47 2.23
N ALA A 99 -11.18 17.19 1.11
CA ALA A 99 -10.98 16.58 -0.20
C ALA A 99 -9.69 15.75 -0.27
N PHE A 100 -8.64 16.16 0.45
CA PHE A 100 -7.37 15.44 0.51
C PHE A 100 -7.38 14.23 1.49
N LEU A 101 -8.42 14.05 2.31
CA LEU A 101 -8.54 12.86 3.20
C LEU A 101 -8.66 11.55 2.40
N LEU A 102 -9.20 11.62 1.18
CA LEU A 102 -9.33 10.48 0.28
C LEU A 102 -8.24 10.50 -0.82
N THR A 103 -7.12 11.20 -0.56
CA THR A 103 -5.90 11.11 -1.36
C THR A 103 -4.91 10.21 -0.64
N ALA A 104 -4.47 9.16 -1.32
CA ALA A 104 -3.48 8.21 -0.83
C ALA A 104 -2.25 8.22 -1.74
N ARG A 105 -1.06 8.22 -1.13
CA ARG A 105 0.21 8.07 -1.84
C ARG A 105 1.01 6.92 -1.23
N TYR A 106 1.65 6.13 -2.08
CA TYR A 106 2.67 5.18 -1.67
C TYR A 106 3.81 5.20 -2.68
N ILE A 107 4.99 5.60 -2.20
CA ILE A 107 6.17 5.85 -3.03
C ILE A 107 5.79 6.78 -4.20
N ASP A 108 5.77 6.28 -5.43
CA ASP A 108 5.52 6.96 -6.70
C ASP A 108 4.05 6.92 -7.14
N ASP A 109 3.22 6.05 -6.57
CA ASP A 109 1.81 5.96 -6.90
C ASP A 109 0.98 6.92 -6.04
N LEU A 110 0.10 7.67 -6.70
CA LEU A 110 -0.83 8.62 -6.10
C LEU A 110 -2.25 8.32 -6.60
N ALA A 111 -3.18 8.07 -5.68
CA ALA A 111 -4.60 7.92 -5.96
C ALA A 111 -5.40 8.95 -5.18
N SER A 112 -6.46 9.47 -5.79
CA SER A 112 -7.35 10.40 -5.11
C SER A 112 -8.79 10.18 -5.53
N ILE A 113 -9.69 10.15 -4.55
CA ILE A 113 -11.12 9.97 -4.78
C ILE A 113 -11.83 11.29 -4.53
N SER A 114 -12.64 11.74 -5.49
CA SER A 114 -13.52 12.92 -5.35
C SER A 114 -12.81 14.21 -4.89
N ASN A 115 -11.57 14.45 -5.33
CA ASN A 115 -10.79 15.64 -4.99
C ASN A 115 -10.69 16.60 -6.19
N PRO A 116 -11.56 17.63 -6.27
CA PRO A 116 -11.51 18.60 -7.37
C PRO A 116 -10.31 19.56 -7.28
N TYR A 117 -9.63 19.63 -6.13
CA TYR A 117 -8.54 20.56 -5.90
C TYR A 117 -7.17 19.99 -6.27
N LEU A 118 -7.05 18.66 -6.40
CA LEU A 118 -5.77 17.99 -6.59
C LEU A 118 -4.98 18.58 -7.76
N HIS A 119 -5.59 18.71 -8.95
CA HIS A 119 -4.90 19.21 -10.14
C HIS A 119 -4.42 20.67 -10.02
N HIS A 120 -5.09 21.47 -9.18
CA HIS A 120 -4.76 22.88 -8.94
C HIS A 120 -3.76 23.09 -7.80
N LEU A 121 -3.54 22.06 -6.97
CA LEU A 121 -2.70 22.12 -5.77
C LEU A 121 -1.66 20.99 -5.75
N LEU A 122 -1.40 20.37 -6.90
CA LEU A 122 -0.43 19.27 -6.98
C LEU A 122 0.99 19.81 -6.86
N TYR A 123 1.27 20.95 -7.48
CA TYR A 123 2.60 21.54 -7.54
C TYR A 123 2.70 22.88 -6.78
N VAL A 124 3.85 23.13 -6.16
CA VAL A 124 4.12 24.32 -5.34
C VAL A 124 4.00 25.66 -6.08
N ASP A 125 4.21 25.66 -7.40
CA ASP A 125 4.05 26.81 -8.29
C ASP A 125 2.59 27.01 -8.74
N GLN A 126 1.71 26.06 -8.41
CA GLN A 126 0.27 26.24 -8.59
C GLN A 126 -0.31 26.94 -7.36
N HIS A 127 -1.21 27.86 -7.65
CA HIS A 127 -1.73 28.83 -6.70
C HIS A 127 -3.25 28.84 -6.73
N PHE A 128 -3.86 28.89 -5.54
CA PHE A 128 -5.31 29.03 -5.38
C PHE A 128 -5.63 30.18 -4.42
N GLN A 129 -6.81 30.78 -4.57
CA GLN A 129 -7.27 31.92 -3.76
C GLN A 129 -6.24 33.07 -3.66
N HIS A 130 -5.98 33.75 -4.78
CA HIS A 130 -5.05 34.90 -4.85
C HIS A 130 -3.62 34.57 -4.35
N ALA A 131 -3.10 33.41 -4.74
CA ALA A 131 -1.75 32.93 -4.39
C ALA A 131 -1.48 32.70 -2.89
N ARG A 132 -2.51 32.62 -2.06
CA ARG A 132 -2.36 32.31 -0.62
C ARG A 132 -2.19 30.83 -0.36
N ILE A 133 -2.76 29.98 -1.22
CA ILE A 133 -2.66 28.53 -1.10
C ILE A 133 -1.75 28.02 -2.21
N THR A 134 -0.66 27.36 -1.82
CA THR A 134 0.33 26.75 -2.73
C THR A 134 0.22 25.24 -2.71
N GLY A 135 0.50 24.58 -3.84
CA GLY A 135 0.41 23.13 -3.94
C GLY A 135 1.50 22.35 -3.22
N ILE A 136 1.56 21.04 -3.46
CA ILE A 136 2.28 20.08 -2.61
C ILE A 136 3.73 19.89 -3.07
N TYR A 137 3.94 19.42 -4.30
CA TYR A 137 5.22 18.90 -4.77
C TYR A 137 5.99 19.90 -5.66
N PRO A 138 7.33 19.87 -5.69
CA PRO A 138 8.10 20.57 -6.71
C PRO A 138 7.86 19.98 -8.11
N ARG A 139 8.03 20.80 -9.16
CA ARG A 139 7.90 20.38 -10.57
C ARG A 139 8.88 19.29 -10.99
N THR A 140 9.96 19.10 -10.23
CA THR A 140 10.92 18.02 -10.45
C THR A 140 10.34 16.63 -10.17
N LEU A 141 9.24 16.55 -9.40
CA LEU A 141 8.48 15.33 -9.13
C LEU A 141 7.27 15.26 -10.05
N LEU A 142 7.51 14.93 -11.32
CA LEU A 142 6.43 14.83 -12.31
C LEU A 142 5.46 13.71 -11.95
N VAL A 143 4.18 14.06 -11.81
CA VAL A 143 3.07 13.14 -11.64
C VAL A 143 2.32 13.02 -12.96
N THR A 144 2.29 11.80 -13.51
CA THR A 144 1.55 11.48 -14.73
C THR A 144 0.24 10.79 -14.39
N SER A 145 -0.87 11.25 -14.98
CA SER A 145 -2.16 10.54 -14.85
C SER A 145 -2.11 9.27 -15.69
N VAL A 146 -2.22 8.12 -15.01
CA VAL A 146 -2.27 6.80 -15.64
C VAL A 146 -3.70 6.33 -15.85
N ASP A 147 -4.58 6.64 -14.90
CA ASP A 147 -5.97 6.20 -14.89
C ASP A 147 -6.87 7.28 -14.28
N SER A 148 -8.11 7.37 -14.74
CA SER A 148 -9.13 8.27 -14.19
C SER A 148 -10.52 7.79 -14.60
N GLY A 149 -11.52 7.96 -13.72
CA GLY A 149 -12.91 7.66 -14.04
C GLY A 149 -13.64 6.93 -12.91
N SER A 150 -14.58 6.06 -13.31
CA SER A 150 -15.42 5.29 -12.39
C SER A 150 -14.74 4.04 -11.83
N SER A 151 -13.59 3.65 -12.37
CA SER A 151 -12.79 2.52 -11.92
C SER A 151 -11.33 2.92 -12.01
N ILE A 152 -10.59 2.81 -10.91
CA ILE A 152 -9.15 3.05 -10.88
C ILE A 152 -8.44 1.93 -10.13
N ASN A 153 -7.17 1.69 -10.46
CA ASN A 153 -6.33 0.73 -9.75
C ASN A 153 -5.28 1.47 -8.91
N TYR A 154 -5.15 1.06 -7.65
CA TYR A 154 -4.13 1.57 -6.73
C TYR A 154 -3.59 0.42 -5.90
N MET A 155 -2.27 0.20 -5.98
CA MET A 155 -1.61 -0.96 -5.35
C MET A 155 -2.27 -2.28 -5.80
N ASP A 156 -2.80 -3.06 -4.86
CA ASP A 156 -3.52 -4.31 -5.08
C ASP A 156 -5.04 -4.17 -4.95
N VAL A 157 -5.56 -2.94 -5.10
CA VAL A 157 -6.99 -2.63 -4.99
C VAL A 157 -7.47 -1.98 -6.28
N SER A 158 -8.58 -2.51 -6.82
CA SER A 158 -9.39 -1.79 -7.81
C SER A 158 -10.56 -1.14 -7.09
N ILE A 159 -10.67 0.17 -7.22
CA ILE A 159 -11.72 0.99 -6.60
C ILE A 159 -12.73 1.34 -7.69
N GLN A 160 -13.98 0.92 -7.50
CA GLN A 160 -15.02 1.02 -8.51
C GLN A 160 -16.24 1.72 -7.95
N ARG A 161 -16.83 2.63 -8.73
CA ARG A 161 -18.16 3.18 -8.46
C ARG A 161 -19.21 2.15 -8.85
N GLU A 162 -20.12 1.83 -7.94
CA GLU A 162 -21.24 0.94 -8.25
C GLU A 162 -22.10 1.50 -9.39
N ALA A 163 -22.53 0.63 -10.31
CA ALA A 163 -23.40 1.01 -11.41
C ALA A 163 -24.71 1.62 -10.87
N GLY A 164 -25.06 2.81 -11.36
CA GLY A 164 -26.27 3.53 -10.92
C GLY A 164 -26.15 4.24 -9.57
N SER A 165 -25.01 4.16 -8.88
CA SER A 165 -24.78 4.91 -7.64
C SER A 165 -23.85 6.11 -7.85
N VAL A 166 -24.21 7.24 -7.23
CA VAL A 166 -23.38 8.45 -7.25
C VAL A 166 -22.31 8.40 -6.15
N SER A 167 -22.54 7.68 -5.05
CA SER A 167 -21.67 7.74 -3.85
C SER A 167 -21.15 6.39 -3.37
N ARG A 168 -21.69 5.26 -3.86
CA ARG A 168 -21.24 3.94 -3.40
C ARG A 168 -20.02 3.48 -4.18
N LEU A 169 -18.98 3.16 -3.42
CA LEU A 169 -17.76 2.55 -3.90
C LEU A 169 -17.75 1.08 -3.48
N THR A 170 -17.20 0.24 -4.34
CA THR A 170 -16.83 -1.13 -4.04
C THR A 170 -15.35 -1.31 -4.34
N THR A 171 -14.72 -2.25 -3.66
CA THR A 171 -13.32 -2.58 -3.85
C THR A 171 -13.15 -4.07 -4.11
N VAL A 172 -12.30 -4.38 -5.09
CA VAL A 172 -11.94 -5.74 -5.47
C VAL A 172 -10.43 -5.89 -5.55
N LEU A 173 -9.93 -7.12 -5.46
CA LEU A 173 -8.50 -7.38 -5.57
C LEU A 173 -8.01 -7.09 -6.99
N TYR A 174 -7.02 -6.20 -7.10
CA TYR A 174 -6.27 -5.97 -8.33
C TYR A 174 -4.95 -6.74 -8.29
N ASP A 175 -4.66 -7.49 -9.36
CA ASP A 175 -3.37 -8.15 -9.53
C ASP A 175 -2.83 -7.81 -10.92
N LYS A 176 -1.83 -6.92 -10.98
CA LYS A 176 -1.19 -6.50 -12.23
C LYS A 176 -0.69 -7.68 -13.08
N ARG A 177 -0.41 -8.82 -12.45
CA ARG A 177 0.03 -10.05 -13.14
C ARG A 177 -1.07 -10.70 -13.97
N GLU A 178 -2.34 -10.38 -13.70
CA GLU A 178 -3.49 -10.87 -14.47
C GLU A 178 -3.74 -10.03 -15.73
N HIS A 179 -2.99 -8.94 -15.92
CA HIS A 179 -3.08 -8.04 -17.06
C HIS A 179 -1.85 -8.13 -17.97
N LEU A 180 -2.01 -7.75 -19.24
CA LEU A 180 -0.91 -7.70 -20.20
C LEU A 180 0.14 -6.63 -19.80
N PRO A 181 1.44 -6.86 -20.06
CA PRO A 181 2.00 -8.06 -20.70
C PRO A 181 2.25 -9.23 -19.72
N LEU A 182 2.10 -9.01 -18.41
CA LEU A 182 2.51 -9.97 -17.37
C LEU A 182 1.66 -11.25 -17.36
N SER A 183 0.41 -11.20 -17.80
CA SER A 183 -0.47 -12.38 -17.87
C SER A 183 0.01 -13.45 -18.84
N ARG A 184 0.95 -13.12 -19.74
CA ARG A 184 1.61 -14.09 -20.63
C ARG A 184 2.79 -14.81 -19.98
N LEU A 185 3.25 -14.32 -18.84
CA LEU A 185 4.37 -14.91 -18.13
C LEU A 185 3.88 -15.96 -17.14
N PHE A 186 4.56 -17.10 -17.12
CA PHE A 186 4.33 -18.10 -16.09
C PHE A 186 4.93 -17.61 -14.77
N ILE A 187 4.07 -17.07 -13.88
CA ILE A 187 4.47 -16.57 -12.57
C ILE A 187 3.98 -17.52 -11.48
N ILE A 188 4.92 -18.13 -10.76
CA ILE A 188 4.61 -18.97 -9.60
C ILE A 188 4.17 -18.05 -8.45
N LYS A 189 2.90 -18.14 -8.02
CA LYS A 189 2.37 -17.33 -6.91
C LYS A 189 2.71 -17.92 -5.53
N TYR A 190 2.66 -19.26 -5.41
CA TYR A 190 2.87 -19.97 -4.15
C TYR A 190 3.80 -21.18 -4.32
N PRO A 191 4.60 -21.53 -3.30
CA PRO A 191 5.53 -22.64 -3.37
C PRO A 191 4.81 -24.00 -3.44
N HIS A 192 5.47 -24.98 -4.08
CA HIS A 192 4.99 -26.37 -4.11
C HIS A 192 4.99 -27.00 -2.71
N ALA A 193 4.10 -27.96 -2.46
CA ALA A 193 3.99 -28.64 -1.18
C ALA A 193 5.29 -29.36 -0.77
N SER A 194 6.06 -29.85 -1.74
CA SER A 194 7.38 -30.50 -1.53
C SER A 194 8.56 -29.52 -1.43
N SER A 195 8.33 -28.20 -1.48
CA SER A 195 9.42 -27.23 -1.29
C SER A 195 10.04 -27.33 0.10
N ASN A 196 11.32 -26.97 0.22
CA ASN A 196 12.11 -26.95 1.46
C ASN A 196 11.71 -25.80 2.42
N ILE A 197 10.47 -25.32 2.30
CA ILE A 197 9.88 -24.29 3.16
C ILE A 197 9.06 -25.01 4.23
N SER A 198 9.10 -24.48 5.46
CA SER A 198 8.35 -25.05 6.58
C SER A 198 6.85 -25.16 6.29
N SER A 199 6.21 -26.20 6.80
CA SER A 199 4.75 -26.38 6.67
C SER A 199 3.98 -25.20 7.25
N ALA A 200 4.49 -24.58 8.31
CA ALA A 200 3.89 -23.38 8.90
C ALA A 200 3.85 -22.21 7.91
N ALA A 201 4.95 -21.95 7.18
CA ALA A 201 5.00 -20.89 6.17
C ALA A 201 4.11 -21.24 4.96
N LYS A 202 4.11 -22.50 4.51
CA LYS A 202 3.25 -22.97 3.41
C LYS A 202 1.75 -22.80 3.70
N TYR A 203 1.26 -23.34 4.82
CA TYR A 203 -0.16 -23.20 5.18
C TYR A 203 -0.50 -21.82 5.77
N GLY A 204 0.51 -21.04 6.18
CA GLY A 204 0.37 -19.64 6.57
C GLY A 204 -0.13 -18.75 5.43
N ILE A 205 0.02 -19.18 4.18
CA ILE A 205 -0.52 -18.50 3.00
C ILE A 205 -2.03 -18.29 3.15
N ILE A 206 -2.80 -19.33 3.52
CA ILE A 206 -4.25 -19.23 3.74
C ILE A 206 -4.59 -18.14 4.75
N THR A 207 -3.85 -18.08 5.86
CA THR A 207 -4.05 -17.05 6.88
C THR A 207 -3.71 -15.66 6.35
N SER A 208 -2.55 -15.49 5.70
CA SER A 208 -2.13 -14.20 5.14
C SER A 208 -3.10 -13.66 4.11
N GLN A 209 -3.58 -14.53 3.20
CA GLN A 209 -4.49 -14.14 2.14
C GLN A 209 -5.89 -13.88 2.68
N TYR A 210 -6.38 -14.63 3.67
CA TYR A 210 -7.63 -14.30 4.35
C TYR A 210 -7.61 -12.86 4.90
N HIS A 211 -6.53 -12.49 5.60
CA HIS A 211 -6.38 -11.14 6.15
C HIS A 211 -6.23 -10.05 5.08
N ARG A 212 -5.59 -10.38 3.96
CA ARG A 212 -5.46 -9.48 2.81
C ARG A 212 -6.80 -9.27 2.12
N LEU A 213 -7.43 -10.35 1.67
CA LEU A 213 -8.68 -10.32 0.91
C LEU A 213 -9.81 -9.68 1.70
N ARG A 214 -9.96 -9.98 3.00
CA ARG A 214 -11.04 -9.38 3.80
C ARG A 214 -10.91 -7.87 4.00
N ARG A 215 -9.69 -7.32 3.85
CA ARG A 215 -9.43 -5.87 3.97
C ARG A 215 -9.67 -5.14 2.66
N ILE A 216 -9.56 -5.86 1.54
CA ILE A 216 -9.63 -5.30 0.19
C ILE A 216 -11.03 -5.50 -0.41
N ILE A 217 -11.66 -6.65 -0.18
CA ILE A 217 -12.87 -7.04 -0.91
C ILE A 217 -14.10 -6.65 -0.08
N MET A 218 -14.96 -5.82 -0.66
CA MET A 218 -16.23 -5.42 -0.03
C MET A 218 -17.37 -6.39 -0.32
N ASP A 219 -17.33 -7.13 -1.44
CA ASP A 219 -18.35 -8.11 -1.80
C ASP A 219 -18.04 -9.51 -1.23
N ARG A 220 -19.04 -10.10 -0.57
CA ARG A 220 -18.89 -11.42 0.06
C ARG A 220 -18.64 -12.52 -0.98
N ASN A 221 -19.31 -12.47 -2.14
CA ASN A 221 -19.22 -13.53 -3.13
C ASN A 221 -17.85 -13.50 -3.82
N ASP A 222 -17.32 -12.31 -4.13
CA ASP A 222 -15.94 -12.16 -4.64
C ASP A 222 -14.92 -12.67 -3.59
N PHE A 223 -15.14 -12.38 -2.31
CA PHE A 223 -14.24 -12.86 -1.25
C PHE A 223 -14.20 -14.38 -1.17
N THR A 224 -15.36 -15.04 -1.12
CA THR A 224 -15.43 -16.51 -1.02
C THR A 224 -14.90 -17.18 -2.28
N PHE A 225 -15.19 -16.63 -3.46
CA PHE A 225 -14.65 -17.10 -4.73
C PHE A 225 -13.12 -16.99 -4.79
N ARG A 226 -12.54 -15.86 -4.39
CA ARG A 226 -11.07 -15.70 -4.38
C ARG A 226 -10.38 -16.56 -3.34
N MET A 227 -10.99 -16.75 -2.17
CA MET A 227 -10.48 -17.70 -1.17
C MET A 227 -10.48 -19.13 -1.72
N ALA A 228 -11.57 -19.55 -2.39
CA ALA A 228 -11.65 -20.84 -3.06
C ALA A 228 -10.59 -20.98 -4.16
N GLY A 229 -10.39 -19.93 -4.98
CA GLY A 229 -9.36 -19.89 -6.02
C GLY A 229 -7.93 -20.07 -5.48
N ILE A 230 -7.63 -19.50 -4.31
CA ILE A 230 -6.33 -19.70 -3.64
C ILE A 230 -6.18 -21.15 -3.18
N VAL A 231 -7.22 -21.72 -2.56
CA VAL A 231 -7.19 -23.13 -2.12
C VAL A 231 -7.04 -24.06 -3.32
N ASN A 232 -7.76 -23.81 -4.42
CA ASN A 232 -7.63 -24.58 -5.65
C ASN A 232 -6.22 -24.47 -6.24
N TYR A 233 -5.67 -23.26 -6.37
CA TYR A 233 -4.30 -23.07 -6.85
C TYR A 233 -3.29 -23.85 -5.99
N MET A 234 -3.39 -23.76 -4.67
CA MET A 234 -2.51 -24.52 -3.78
C MET A 234 -2.74 -26.03 -3.88
N HIS A 235 -3.97 -26.48 -4.10
CA HIS A 235 -4.27 -27.88 -4.36
C HIS A 235 -3.53 -28.42 -5.59
N THR A 236 -3.53 -27.67 -6.70
CA THR A 236 -2.74 -28.01 -7.91
C THR A 236 -1.22 -28.04 -7.67
N LYS A 237 -0.76 -27.47 -6.55
CA LYS A 237 0.64 -27.50 -6.09
C LYS A 237 0.90 -28.56 -5.02
N GLY A 238 0.01 -29.55 -4.89
CA GLY A 238 0.14 -30.71 -4.02
C GLY A 238 -0.20 -30.47 -2.55
N HIS A 239 -0.84 -29.34 -2.20
CA HIS A 239 -1.22 -29.07 -0.80
C HIS A 239 -2.53 -29.78 -0.43
N ASN A 240 -2.66 -30.15 0.85
CA ASN A 240 -3.83 -30.87 1.36
C ASN A 240 -5.02 -29.92 1.56
N VAL A 241 -6.10 -30.17 0.81
CA VAL A 241 -7.33 -29.34 0.82
C VAL A 241 -7.99 -29.32 2.19
N THR A 242 -8.17 -30.48 2.82
CA THR A 242 -8.82 -30.60 4.15
C THR A 242 -8.12 -29.73 5.19
N HIS A 243 -6.78 -29.70 5.18
CA HIS A 243 -6.01 -28.88 6.10
C HIS A 243 -6.14 -27.38 5.80
N MET A 244 -6.16 -26.97 4.53
CA MET A 244 -6.39 -25.58 4.13
C MET A 244 -7.80 -25.11 4.52
N MET A 245 -8.81 -25.93 4.27
CA MET A 245 -10.21 -25.63 4.61
C MET A 245 -10.45 -25.59 6.12
N SER A 246 -9.85 -26.50 6.89
CA SER A 246 -9.90 -26.45 8.37
C SER A 246 -9.32 -25.14 8.90
N ARG A 247 -8.22 -24.65 8.30
CA ARG A 247 -7.62 -23.37 8.67
C ARG A 247 -8.52 -22.19 8.29
N LEU A 248 -9.13 -22.20 7.11
CA LEU A 248 -10.12 -21.20 6.70
C LEU A 248 -11.32 -21.17 7.66
N GLN A 249 -11.85 -22.34 8.03
CA GLN A 249 -12.95 -22.45 8.98
C GLN A 249 -12.62 -21.80 10.33
N LYS A 250 -11.40 -22.06 10.86
CA LYS A 250 -10.92 -21.44 12.10
C LYS A 250 -10.84 -19.91 11.98
N LEU A 251 -10.46 -19.39 10.82
CA LEU A 251 -10.39 -17.95 10.58
C LEU A 251 -11.80 -17.33 10.51
N CYS A 252 -12.74 -17.94 9.79
CA CYS A 252 -14.13 -17.46 9.76
C CYS A 252 -14.71 -17.41 11.18
N ARG A 253 -14.55 -18.47 11.99
CA ARG A 253 -15.04 -18.50 13.38
C ARG A 253 -14.39 -17.46 14.28
N ARG A 254 -13.16 -17.04 13.99
CA ARG A 254 -12.43 -16.03 14.77
C ARG A 254 -12.87 -14.61 14.43
N PHE A 255 -13.30 -14.34 13.20
CA PHE A 255 -13.65 -13.01 12.71
C PHE A 255 -15.12 -13.02 12.29
N THR A 256 -15.99 -12.87 13.29
CA THR A 256 -17.44 -13.12 13.13
C THR A 256 -18.19 -11.96 12.51
N GLU A 257 -17.58 -10.78 12.48
CA GLU A 257 -18.12 -9.53 11.96
C GLU A 257 -18.05 -9.41 10.42
N LEU A 258 -17.41 -10.36 9.74
CA LEU A 258 -17.13 -10.27 8.31
C LEU A 258 -18.44 -10.28 7.49
N TYR A 259 -18.66 -9.21 6.72
CA TYR A 259 -19.86 -8.96 5.90
C TYR A 259 -21.20 -8.99 6.65
N GLY A 260 -21.20 -8.88 7.98
CA GLY A 260 -22.43 -8.93 8.79
C GLY A 260 -23.21 -10.24 8.66
N THR A 261 -22.53 -11.36 8.36
CA THR A 261 -23.15 -12.67 8.13
C THR A 261 -22.59 -13.74 9.05
N ASN A 262 -23.28 -14.88 9.17
CA ASN A 262 -22.80 -15.97 10.00
C ASN A 262 -21.48 -16.53 9.42
N PRO A 263 -20.42 -16.67 10.23
CA PRO A 263 -19.16 -17.29 9.82
C PRO A 263 -19.28 -18.63 9.11
N HIS A 264 -20.29 -19.41 9.50
CA HIS A 264 -20.56 -20.70 8.88
C HIS A 264 -20.94 -20.53 7.40
N ASP A 265 -21.72 -19.51 7.06
CA ASP A 265 -22.19 -19.26 5.70
C ASP A 265 -21.03 -18.86 4.78
N ILE A 266 -20.10 -18.03 5.27
CA ILE A 266 -18.89 -17.64 4.54
C ILE A 266 -18.04 -18.88 4.23
N TYR A 267 -17.86 -19.75 5.22
CA TYR A 267 -17.12 -21.00 5.03
C TYR A 267 -17.81 -21.94 4.03
N GLN A 268 -19.14 -22.13 4.16
CA GLN A 268 -19.93 -22.97 3.26
C GLN A 268 -19.88 -22.46 1.82
N GLN A 269 -20.00 -21.15 1.62
CA GLN A 269 -19.89 -20.54 0.29
C GLN A 269 -18.50 -20.73 -0.32
N ALA A 270 -17.43 -20.55 0.47
CA ALA A 270 -16.07 -20.82 0.00
C ALA A 270 -15.84 -22.30 -0.34
N ALA A 271 -16.44 -23.23 0.42
CA ALA A 271 -16.39 -24.66 0.13
C ALA A 271 -17.15 -25.00 -1.16
N ALA A 272 -18.37 -24.51 -1.33
CA ALA A 272 -19.16 -24.70 -2.55
C ALA A 272 -18.46 -24.12 -3.79
N ALA A 273 -17.86 -22.93 -3.67
CA ALA A 273 -17.07 -22.32 -4.74
C ALA A 273 -15.82 -23.16 -5.08
N LEU A 274 -15.18 -23.79 -4.08
CA LEU A 274 -14.04 -24.68 -4.30
C LEU A 274 -14.47 -25.96 -5.03
N ASP A 275 -15.57 -26.58 -4.62
CA ASP A 275 -16.09 -27.78 -5.28
C ASP A 275 -16.43 -27.51 -6.75
N ALA A 276 -17.02 -26.35 -7.05
CA ALA A 276 -17.27 -25.91 -8.41
C ALA A 276 -15.97 -25.73 -9.22
N LEU A 277 -14.93 -25.17 -8.62
CA LEU A 277 -13.63 -24.96 -9.28
C LEU A 277 -12.88 -26.27 -9.55
N ILE A 278 -12.97 -27.25 -8.64
CA ILE A 278 -12.34 -28.58 -8.79
C ILE A 278 -13.09 -29.41 -9.84
N THR A 279 -14.42 -29.29 -9.89
CA THR A 279 -15.24 -30.04 -10.86
C THR A 279 -15.07 -29.50 -12.29
N ALA A 280 -14.71 -28.23 -12.45
CA ALA A 280 -14.51 -27.58 -13.74
C ALA A 280 -13.09 -27.78 -14.35
N SER A 281 -12.13 -28.31 -13.58
CA SER A 281 -10.72 -28.50 -13.97
C SER A 281 -10.41 -29.94 -14.36
#